data_AF-A0AAW7CTR6-F1
#
_entry.id   AF-A0AAW7CTR6-F1
#
_cell.length_a   1.000
_cell.length_b   1.000
_cell.length_c   1.000
_cell.angle_alpha   90.00
_cell.angle_beta   90.00
_cell.angle_gamma   90.00
#
_symmetry.space_group_name_H-M   'P 1'
#
loop_
_entity.id
_entity.type
_entity.pdbx_description
1 polymer ?
#
loop_
_entity_poly.entity_id
_entity_poly.type
_entity_poly.pdbx_seq_one_letter_code
_entity_poly.pdbx_strand_id
1 'polypeptide(L)'
;MLKRSIFSFSSGMMLMECLFAMAMSGVLFLCISRAYPQVMNTLLHSYQKYQLDIFLKERLLVLETQLRRTGYCQGDCAHVSQSKELHISPLKMGQYSYQEKNTCVIFAYDVNGNGRWDAPSSKESDYFGYRLKNGQLEQLRGVQDCTSSGWQRFFESHEIEVTEFILRPYSRQHLTKKKPFFYLSVSLKAYLKQNPTVKLHYENDIRLRNVTTL
;
A
#
# COMPACT_ATOMS: atom_id res chain seq x y z
N MET A 1 12.03 -3.72 55.92
CA MET A 1 11.05 -2.71 56.40
C MET A 1 9.82 -2.75 55.50
N LEU A 2 8.80 -3.52 55.88
CA LEU A 2 7.51 -3.60 55.18
C LEU A 2 6.51 -2.74 55.94
N LYS A 3 6.09 -1.62 55.34
CA LYS A 3 5.09 -0.71 55.90
C LYS A 3 3.72 -1.39 55.78
N ARG A 4 3.24 -1.99 56.88
CA ARG A 4 1.88 -2.54 56.99
C ARG A 4 0.87 -1.44 56.70
N SER A 5 -0.04 -1.66 55.74
CA SER A 5 -1.22 -0.82 55.59
C SER A 5 -2.11 -1.02 56.81
N ILE A 6 -2.32 0.04 57.57
CA ILE A 6 -3.32 0.10 58.63
C ILE A 6 -4.68 0.09 57.92
N PHE A 7 -5.38 -1.04 57.94
CA PHE A 7 -6.81 -1.07 57.71
C PHE A 7 -7.47 -0.35 58.88
N SER A 8 -7.93 0.88 58.64
CA SER A 8 -8.73 1.65 59.58
C SER A 8 -10.12 1.02 59.70
N PHE A 9 -10.55 0.69 60.91
CA PHE A 9 -11.93 0.34 61.23
C PHE A 9 -12.82 1.59 61.03
N SER A 10 -13.82 1.51 60.15
CA SER A 10 -14.77 2.61 59.91
C SER A 10 -15.69 2.85 61.11
N SER A 11 -15.78 4.09 61.56
CA SER A 11 -16.98 4.63 62.17
C SER A 11 -18.16 4.47 61.20
N GLY A 12 -19.33 4.03 61.67
CA GLY A 12 -20.51 3.85 60.81
C GLY A 12 -20.84 5.14 60.04
N MET A 13 -21.05 5.03 58.73
CA MET A 13 -21.42 6.18 57.90
C MET A 13 -22.83 6.65 58.25
N MET A 14 -23.02 7.97 58.28
CA MET A 14 -24.35 8.55 58.45
C MET A 14 -25.19 8.35 57.17
N LEU A 15 -26.50 8.15 57.33
CA LEU A 15 -27.43 7.96 56.20
C LEU A 15 -27.29 9.07 55.14
N MET A 16 -27.11 10.33 55.56
CA MET A 16 -26.96 11.46 54.65
C MET A 16 -25.69 11.36 53.80
N GLU A 17 -24.58 10.87 54.37
CA GLU A 17 -23.32 10.67 53.65
C GLU A 17 -23.49 9.59 52.57
N CYS A 18 -24.18 8.49 52.90
CA CYS A 18 -24.54 7.44 51.93
C CYS A 18 -25.39 8.00 50.78
N LEU A 19 -26.39 8.84 51.08
CA LEU A 19 -27.25 9.45 50.06
C LEU A 19 -26.46 10.38 49.13
N PHE A 20 -25.58 11.21 49.67
CA PHE A 20 -24.69 12.05 48.86
C PHE A 20 -23.74 11.22 47.99
N ALA A 21 -23.11 10.19 48.55
CA ALA A 21 -22.20 9.32 47.82
C ALA A 21 -22.91 8.58 46.67
N MET A 22 -24.11 8.07 46.90
CA MET A 22 -24.94 7.43 45.87
C MET A 22 -25.35 8.42 44.79
N ALA A 23 -25.76 9.64 45.17
CA ALA A 23 -26.14 10.68 44.21
C ALA A 23 -24.96 11.08 43.30
N MET A 24 -23.79 11.35 43.89
CA MET A 24 -22.58 11.68 43.12
C MET A 24 -22.13 10.54 42.22
N SER A 25 -22.14 9.30 42.72
CA SER A 25 -21.78 8.11 41.93
C SER A 25 -22.75 7.92 40.76
N GLY A 26 -24.05 8.09 40.99
CA GLY A 26 -25.06 7.99 39.93
C GLY A 26 -24.82 9.01 38.81
N VAL A 27 -24.53 10.26 39.16
CA VAL A 27 -24.17 11.30 38.17
C VAL A 27 -22.91 10.91 37.39
N LEU A 28 -21.86 10.43 38.07
CA LEU A 28 -20.62 9.99 37.42
C LEU A 28 -20.86 8.82 36.47
N PHE A 29 -21.64 7.81 36.86
CA PHE A 29 -21.99 6.68 36.00
C PHE A 29 -22.78 7.11 34.76
N LEU A 30 -23.67 8.09 34.88
CA LEU A 30 -24.39 8.66 33.73
C LEU A 30 -23.45 9.42 32.78
N CYS A 31 -22.46 10.13 33.30
CA CYS A 31 -21.44 10.78 32.47
C CYS A 31 -20.59 9.75 31.72
N ILE A 32 -20.10 8.71 32.41
CA ILE A 32 -19.27 7.66 31.80
C ILE A 32 -20.06 6.88 30.75
N SER A 33 -21.31 6.49 31.04
CA SER A 33 -22.12 5.70 30.10
C SER A 33 -22.42 6.45 28.80
N ARG A 34 -22.47 7.79 28.82
CA ARG A 34 -22.61 8.60 27.60
C ARG A 34 -21.30 8.81 26.85
N ALA A 35 -20.20 9.05 27.56
CA ALA A 35 -18.91 9.35 26.93
C ALA A 35 -18.22 8.10 26.37
N TYR A 36 -18.36 6.96 27.05
CA TYR A 36 -17.64 5.73 26.73
C TYR A 36 -17.88 5.21 25.30
N PRO A 37 -19.13 5.10 24.80
CA PRO A 37 -19.37 4.62 23.44
C PRO A 37 -18.74 5.50 22.36
N GLN A 38 -18.73 6.83 22.56
CA GLN A 38 -18.13 7.77 21.61
C GLN A 38 -16.61 7.59 21.54
N VAL A 39 -15.96 7.47 22.69
CA VAL A 39 -14.51 7.21 22.77
C VAL A 39 -14.18 5.86 22.13
N MET A 40 -14.92 4.81 22.47
CA MET A 40 -14.69 3.47 21.93
C MET A 40 -14.85 3.42 20.40
N ASN A 41 -15.90 4.04 19.85
CA ASN A 41 -16.09 4.10 18.40
C ASN A 41 -14.94 4.81 17.69
N THR A 42 -14.44 5.91 18.27
CA THR A 42 -13.30 6.65 17.72
C THR A 42 -12.01 5.83 17.77
N LEU A 43 -11.79 5.11 18.88
CA LEU A 43 -10.64 4.21 19.04
C LEU A 43 -10.69 3.06 18.03
N LEU A 44 -11.84 2.39 17.88
CA LEU A 44 -12.02 1.31 16.92
C LEU A 44 -11.82 1.79 15.47
N HIS A 45 -12.38 2.94 15.11
CA HIS A 45 -12.18 3.50 13.77
C HIS A 45 -10.71 3.84 13.50
N SER A 46 -10.02 4.44 14.48
CA SER A 46 -8.59 4.76 14.37
C SER A 46 -7.73 3.50 14.28
N TYR A 47 -8.07 2.47 15.04
CA TYR A 47 -7.41 1.17 14.99
C TYR A 47 -7.60 0.49 13.63
N GLN A 48 -8.81 0.46 13.07
CA GLN A 48 -9.07 -0.07 11.73
C GLN A 48 -8.26 0.67 10.66
N LYS A 49 -8.19 2.00 10.75
CA LYS A 49 -7.40 2.81 9.82
C LYS A 49 -5.90 2.50 9.92
N TYR A 50 -5.39 2.32 11.13
CA TYR A 50 -3.99 1.96 11.36
C TYR A 50 -3.64 0.57 10.83
N GLN A 51 -4.52 -0.42 11.04
CA GLN A 51 -4.37 -1.76 10.48
C GLN A 51 -4.33 -1.74 8.95
N LEU A 52 -5.26 -1.02 8.31
CA LEU A 52 -5.27 -0.85 6.85
C LEU A 52 -3.98 -0.19 6.34
N ASP A 53 -3.48 0.83 7.05
CA ASP A 53 -2.25 1.55 6.71
C ASP A 53 -1.01 0.64 6.75
N ILE A 54 -0.83 -0.15 7.82
CA ILE A 54 0.26 -1.13 7.91
C ILE A 54 0.15 -2.15 6.76
N PHE A 55 -1.02 -2.76 6.60
CA PHE A 55 -1.23 -3.79 5.58
C PHE A 55 -0.89 -3.27 4.18
N LEU A 56 -1.39 -2.08 3.81
CA LEU A 56 -1.13 -1.50 2.49
C LEU A 56 0.35 -1.16 2.32
N LYS A 57 1.01 -0.61 3.33
CA LYS A 57 2.45 -0.31 3.30
C LYS A 57 3.31 -1.55 3.13
N GLU A 58 3.05 -2.62 3.88
CA GLU A 58 3.81 -3.87 3.79
C GLU A 58 3.71 -4.50 2.40
N ARG A 59 2.50 -4.53 1.83
CA ARG A 59 2.29 -5.07 0.48
C ARG A 59 2.91 -4.17 -0.58
N LEU A 60 2.65 -2.86 -0.53
CA LEU A 60 3.17 -1.92 -1.54
C LEU A 60 4.69 -1.79 -1.50
N LEU A 61 5.34 -2.03 -0.36
CA LEU A 61 6.80 -2.10 -0.28
C LEU A 61 7.38 -3.18 -1.21
N VAL A 62 6.67 -4.30 -1.41
CA VAL A 62 7.06 -5.34 -2.38
C VAL A 62 7.00 -4.78 -3.79
N LEU A 63 5.88 -4.18 -4.18
CA LEU A 63 5.70 -3.54 -5.48
C LEU A 63 6.79 -2.49 -5.73
N GLU A 64 7.12 -1.67 -4.73
CA GLU A 64 8.17 -0.65 -4.85
C GLU A 64 9.54 -1.24 -5.04
N THR A 65 9.87 -2.28 -4.27
CA THR A 65 11.15 -2.97 -4.36
C THR A 65 11.34 -3.56 -5.75
N GLN A 66 10.27 -4.12 -6.32
CA GLN A 66 10.25 -4.63 -7.69
C GLN A 66 10.44 -3.49 -8.70
N LEU A 67 9.68 -2.39 -8.57
CA LEU A 67 9.80 -1.22 -9.46
C LEU A 67 11.17 -0.55 -9.41
N ARG A 68 11.84 -0.51 -8.24
CA ARG A 68 13.21 0.03 -8.11
C ARG A 68 14.24 -0.74 -8.93
N ARG A 69 13.98 -2.02 -9.20
CA ARG A 69 14.86 -2.90 -10.01
C ARG A 69 14.62 -2.77 -11.50
N THR A 70 13.56 -2.08 -11.92
CA THR A 70 13.23 -1.88 -13.33
C THR A 70 14.45 -1.47 -14.15
N GLY A 71 14.68 -2.19 -15.26
CA GLY A 71 15.79 -1.98 -16.16
C GLY A 71 17.13 -2.55 -15.69
N TYR A 72 17.20 -3.18 -14.51
CA TYR A 72 18.42 -3.88 -14.08
C TYR A 72 18.72 -5.03 -15.05
N CYS A 73 19.98 -5.12 -15.45
CA CYS A 73 20.52 -6.17 -16.29
C CYS A 73 21.98 -6.38 -15.89
N GLN A 74 22.40 -7.64 -15.71
CA GLN A 74 23.80 -7.94 -15.40
C GLN A 74 24.72 -7.81 -16.63
N GLY A 75 24.16 -8.00 -17.83
CA GLY A 75 24.84 -7.90 -19.13
C GLY A 75 24.27 -6.78 -20.00
N ASP A 76 24.17 -7.02 -21.30
CA ASP A 76 23.73 -6.02 -22.28
C ASP A 76 22.33 -6.31 -22.84
N CYS A 77 21.32 -6.18 -21.97
CA CYS A 77 19.91 -6.35 -22.36
C CYS A 77 19.44 -5.28 -23.38
N ALA A 78 20.11 -4.13 -23.44
CA ALA A 78 19.79 -3.06 -24.39
C ALA A 78 20.13 -3.46 -25.83
N HIS A 79 21.21 -4.23 -26.03
CA HIS A 79 21.64 -4.71 -27.34
C HIS A 79 20.92 -6.01 -27.79
N VAL A 80 20.46 -6.87 -26.88
CA VAL A 80 19.64 -8.06 -27.23
C VAL A 80 18.28 -7.67 -27.83
N SER A 81 17.84 -6.43 -27.61
CA SER A 81 16.63 -5.84 -28.20
C SER A 81 16.82 -5.31 -29.64
N GLN A 82 18.02 -5.44 -30.22
CA GLN A 82 18.34 -4.97 -31.58
C GLN A 82 17.98 -5.96 -32.70
N SER A 83 17.39 -7.12 -32.39
CA SER A 83 16.72 -7.95 -33.39
C SER A 83 15.40 -7.31 -33.84
N LYS A 84 15.51 -6.20 -34.58
CA LYS A 84 14.60 -5.52 -35.53
C LYS A 84 13.07 -5.48 -35.36
N GLU A 85 12.43 -6.14 -34.40
CA GLU A 85 10.97 -6.19 -34.27
C GLU A 85 10.43 -5.75 -32.90
N LEU A 86 11.26 -5.64 -31.86
CA LEU A 86 10.77 -5.23 -30.55
C LEU A 86 11.77 -4.31 -29.84
N HIS A 87 11.51 -3.00 -29.88
CA HIS A 87 12.11 -2.08 -28.90
C HIS A 87 11.58 -2.48 -27.51
N ILE A 88 12.35 -3.27 -26.78
CA ILE A 88 12.00 -3.70 -25.43
C ILE A 88 12.32 -2.55 -24.47
N SER A 89 11.32 -1.74 -24.14
CA SER A 89 11.44 -0.81 -23.03
C SER A 89 11.39 -1.59 -21.71
N PRO A 90 12.28 -1.32 -20.75
CA PRO A 90 12.21 -1.92 -19.41
C PRO A 90 10.96 -1.52 -18.64
N LEU A 91 10.26 -0.46 -19.08
CA LEU A 91 9.04 0.06 -18.46
C LEU A 91 8.02 0.39 -19.55
N LYS A 92 6.83 -0.19 -19.45
CA LYS A 92 5.68 0.08 -20.31
C LYS A 92 4.49 0.44 -19.42
N MET A 93 3.93 1.62 -19.65
CA MET A 93 2.70 2.07 -18.99
C MET A 93 1.51 1.85 -19.92
N GLY A 94 0.37 1.52 -19.35
CA GLY A 94 -0.84 1.25 -20.11
C GLY A 94 -2.09 1.36 -19.25
N GLN A 95 -3.15 0.72 -19.71
CA GLN A 95 -4.44 0.67 -19.03
C GLN A 95 -5.14 -0.66 -19.30
N TYR A 96 -6.05 -1.05 -18.41
CA TYR A 96 -6.94 -2.17 -18.67
C TYR A 96 -8.21 -1.67 -19.39
N SER A 97 -8.37 -2.05 -20.67
CA SER A 97 -9.56 -1.72 -21.46
C SER A 97 -9.84 -0.20 -21.48
N TYR A 98 -11.09 0.24 -21.30
CA TYR A 98 -11.53 1.64 -21.31
C TYR A 98 -11.31 2.40 -19.99
N GLN A 99 -10.46 1.89 -19.09
CA GLN A 99 -10.09 2.62 -17.87
C GLN A 99 -9.20 3.83 -18.17
N GLU A 100 -8.96 4.65 -17.15
CA GLU A 100 -8.01 5.77 -17.21
C GLU A 100 -6.60 5.29 -17.61
N LYS A 101 -5.88 6.16 -18.32
CA LYS A 101 -4.48 5.94 -18.69
C LYS A 101 -3.62 5.80 -17.44
N ASN A 102 -2.52 5.04 -17.55
CA ASN A 102 -1.53 4.84 -16.49
C ASN A 102 -2.07 4.13 -15.24
N THR A 103 -3.04 3.24 -15.43
CA THR A 103 -3.60 2.33 -14.41
C THR A 103 -2.96 0.94 -14.46
N CYS A 104 -1.99 0.75 -15.36
CA CYS A 104 -1.20 -0.46 -15.48
C CYS A 104 0.26 -0.14 -15.75
N VAL A 105 1.17 -0.90 -15.13
CA VAL A 105 2.60 -0.91 -15.39
C VAL A 105 3.07 -2.31 -15.69
N ILE A 106 3.91 -2.44 -16.71
CA ILE A 106 4.69 -3.64 -17.00
C ILE A 106 6.15 -3.22 -16.99
N PHE A 107 6.99 -3.97 -16.30
CA PHE A 107 8.40 -3.68 -16.21
C PHE A 107 9.23 -4.96 -16.22
N ALA A 108 10.48 -4.83 -16.64
CA ALA A 108 11.42 -5.94 -16.72
C ALA A 108 12.68 -5.66 -15.92
N TYR A 109 13.23 -6.71 -15.31
CA TYR A 109 14.57 -6.71 -14.75
C TYR A 109 15.12 -8.14 -14.75
N ASP A 110 16.42 -8.28 -14.98
CA ASP A 110 17.11 -9.58 -15.00
C ASP A 110 17.09 -10.21 -13.59
N VAL A 111 16.25 -11.23 -13.39
CA VAL A 111 16.06 -11.90 -12.09
C VAL A 111 17.21 -12.86 -11.81
N ASN A 112 17.62 -13.63 -12.82
CA ASN A 112 18.56 -14.75 -12.70
C ASN A 112 20.02 -14.34 -12.98
N GLY A 113 20.25 -13.11 -13.43
CA GLY A 113 21.58 -12.56 -13.71
C GLY A 113 22.21 -13.10 -15.00
N ASN A 114 21.42 -13.64 -15.93
CA ASN A 114 21.93 -14.26 -17.16
C ASN A 114 22.29 -13.23 -18.25
N GLY A 115 22.06 -11.94 -18.01
CA GLY A 115 22.42 -10.86 -18.92
C GLY A 115 21.46 -10.64 -20.08
N ARG A 116 20.24 -11.20 -20.03
CA ARG A 116 19.12 -10.91 -20.93
C ARG A 116 17.82 -10.79 -20.12
N TRP A 117 16.79 -10.19 -20.69
CA TRP A 117 15.44 -10.30 -20.13
C TRP A 117 14.72 -11.48 -20.77
N ASP A 118 14.45 -12.51 -19.98
CA ASP A 118 13.72 -13.69 -20.44
C ASP A 118 12.27 -13.31 -20.80
N ALA A 119 11.82 -13.78 -21.98
CA ALA A 119 10.62 -13.30 -22.65
C ALA A 119 9.31 -13.50 -21.85
N PRO A 120 8.29 -12.65 -22.10
CA PRO A 120 6.95 -12.87 -21.56
C PRO A 120 6.42 -14.27 -21.90
N SER A 121 5.59 -14.85 -21.05
CA SER A 121 5.08 -16.23 -21.11
C SER A 121 6.03 -17.36 -20.70
N SER A 122 7.32 -17.10 -20.48
CA SER A 122 8.22 -18.10 -19.89
C SER A 122 8.01 -18.23 -18.37
N LYS A 123 8.19 -19.43 -17.81
CA LYS A 123 8.06 -19.67 -16.35
C LYS A 123 9.03 -18.81 -15.53
N GLU A 124 10.21 -18.57 -16.10
CA GLU A 124 11.26 -17.74 -15.51
C GLU A 124 11.30 -16.32 -16.09
N SER A 125 10.20 -15.83 -16.65
CA SER A 125 10.13 -14.51 -17.27
C SER A 125 10.61 -13.40 -16.33
N ASP A 126 11.31 -12.43 -16.91
CA ASP A 126 11.80 -11.24 -16.23
C ASP A 126 10.80 -10.07 -16.27
N TYR A 127 9.67 -10.26 -16.96
CA TYR A 127 8.57 -9.29 -17.01
C TYR A 127 7.59 -9.48 -15.87
N PHE A 128 7.25 -8.38 -15.22
CA PHE A 128 6.27 -8.29 -14.15
C PHE A 128 5.29 -7.17 -14.49
N GLY A 129 4.04 -7.29 -14.03
CA GLY A 129 3.08 -6.21 -14.19
C GLY A 129 2.13 -6.09 -13.02
N TYR A 130 1.61 -4.87 -12.87
CA TYR A 130 0.54 -4.51 -11.95
C TYR A 130 -0.53 -3.74 -12.71
N ARG A 131 -1.81 -4.03 -12.45
CA ARG A 131 -2.93 -3.28 -13.02
C ARG A 131 -4.09 -3.15 -12.06
N LEU A 132 -4.85 -2.08 -12.19
CA LEU A 132 -6.17 -1.98 -11.57
C LEU A 132 -7.22 -2.65 -12.45
N LYS A 133 -8.10 -3.46 -11.87
CA LYS A 133 -9.26 -4.03 -12.56
C LYS A 133 -10.40 -4.23 -11.57
N ASN A 134 -11.56 -3.61 -11.85
CA ASN A 134 -12.80 -3.80 -11.08
C ASN A 134 -12.60 -3.70 -9.55
N GLY A 135 -11.94 -2.64 -9.07
CA GLY A 135 -11.73 -2.42 -7.64
C GLY A 135 -10.63 -3.29 -7.01
N GLN A 136 -9.80 -3.97 -7.82
CA GLN A 136 -8.74 -4.86 -7.36
C GLN A 136 -7.42 -4.51 -8.03
N LEU A 137 -6.36 -4.39 -7.23
CA LEU A 137 -5.00 -4.40 -7.76
C LEU A 137 -4.62 -5.85 -8.08
N GLU A 138 -4.18 -6.09 -9.29
CA GLU A 138 -3.76 -7.41 -9.77
C GLU A 138 -2.28 -7.37 -10.14
N GLN A 139 -1.60 -8.51 -10.03
CA GLN A 139 -0.21 -8.72 -10.43
C GLN A 139 -0.06 -9.95 -11.33
N LEU A 140 0.94 -9.94 -12.21
CA LEU A 140 1.28 -11.07 -13.06
C LEU A 140 2.77 -11.07 -13.43
N ARG A 141 3.43 -12.22 -13.30
CA ARG A 141 4.77 -12.49 -13.89
C ARG A 141 4.58 -13.09 -15.28
N GLY A 142 5.44 -12.75 -16.23
CA GLY A 142 5.32 -13.23 -17.61
C GLY A 142 4.39 -12.42 -18.50
N VAL A 143 4.04 -11.19 -18.11
CA VAL A 143 3.04 -10.40 -18.82
C VAL A 143 3.62 -9.50 -19.90
N GLN A 144 2.97 -9.47 -21.06
CA GLN A 144 3.31 -8.59 -22.18
C GLN A 144 2.34 -7.40 -22.32
N ASP A 145 1.07 -7.60 -21.95
CA ASP A 145 0.01 -6.61 -22.12
C ASP A 145 -0.92 -6.52 -20.91
N CYS A 146 -1.39 -5.30 -20.67
CA CYS A 146 -2.27 -4.99 -19.55
C CYS A 146 -3.65 -5.64 -19.65
N THR A 147 -4.07 -6.13 -20.82
CA THR A 147 -5.40 -6.71 -21.08
C THR A 147 -5.43 -8.24 -21.01
N SER A 148 -4.28 -8.89 -20.84
CA SER A 148 -4.18 -10.36 -20.82
C SER A 148 -4.97 -11.00 -19.67
N SER A 149 -5.20 -12.31 -19.78
CA SER A 149 -5.76 -13.15 -18.73
C SER A 149 -4.68 -13.68 -17.78
N GLY A 150 -5.08 -14.39 -16.72
CA GLY A 150 -4.15 -15.06 -15.79
C GLY A 150 -3.61 -14.19 -14.64
N TRP A 151 -4.05 -12.94 -14.55
CA TRP A 151 -3.67 -12.03 -13.47
C TRP A 151 -4.17 -12.52 -12.10
N GLN A 152 -3.33 -12.36 -11.08
CA GLN A 152 -3.62 -12.75 -9.71
C GLN A 152 -3.91 -11.52 -8.87
N ARG A 153 -4.80 -11.65 -7.89
CA ARG A 153 -5.10 -10.54 -6.99
C ARG A 153 -3.91 -10.25 -6.09
N PHE A 154 -3.57 -8.97 -5.97
CA PHE A 154 -2.48 -8.52 -5.10
C PHE A 154 -2.94 -8.38 -3.65
N PHE A 155 -4.17 -7.93 -3.45
CA PHE A 155 -4.85 -7.90 -2.15
C PHE A 155 -5.90 -9.00 -2.09
N GLU A 156 -6.26 -9.42 -0.87
CA GLU A 156 -7.36 -10.36 -0.68
C GLU A 156 -8.69 -9.66 -1.01
N SER A 157 -9.50 -10.28 -1.87
CA SER A 157 -10.63 -9.60 -2.52
C SER A 157 -11.79 -9.21 -1.60
N HIS A 158 -11.85 -9.74 -0.39
CA HIS A 158 -12.97 -9.55 0.52
C HIS A 158 -12.73 -8.44 1.54
N GLU A 159 -11.50 -7.95 1.67
CA GLU A 159 -11.14 -6.98 2.71
C GLU A 159 -11.03 -5.56 2.16
N ILE A 160 -10.40 -5.40 0.99
CA ILE A 160 -10.01 -4.08 0.45
C ILE A 160 -10.55 -3.89 -0.96
N GLU A 161 -10.99 -2.67 -1.23
CA GLU A 161 -11.31 -2.20 -2.58
C GLU A 161 -10.39 -1.04 -2.95
N VAL A 162 -9.77 -1.15 -4.12
CA VAL A 162 -8.86 -0.12 -4.68
C VAL A 162 -9.66 0.73 -5.64
N THR A 163 -9.83 2.02 -5.32
CA THR A 163 -10.59 2.95 -6.15
C THR A 163 -9.70 3.66 -7.17
N GLU A 164 -8.42 3.83 -6.86
CA GLU A 164 -7.47 4.53 -7.71
C GLU A 164 -6.11 3.81 -7.63
N PHE A 165 -5.49 3.63 -8.79
CA PHE A 165 -4.09 3.26 -8.91
C PHE A 165 -3.53 4.00 -10.13
N ILE A 166 -2.76 5.05 -9.88
CA ILE A 166 -2.25 5.94 -10.93
C ILE A 166 -0.74 6.00 -10.84
N LEU A 167 -0.13 5.88 -12.02
CA LEU A 167 1.31 5.90 -12.22
C LEU A 167 1.68 7.18 -12.96
N ARG A 168 2.59 7.98 -12.39
CA ARG A 168 3.05 9.22 -13.03
C ARG A 168 4.58 9.20 -13.21
N PRO A 169 5.06 8.90 -14.41
CA PRO A 169 6.49 8.98 -14.70
C PRO A 169 6.90 10.46 -14.78
N TYR A 170 8.04 10.81 -14.18
CA TYR A 170 8.59 12.16 -14.28
C TYR A 170 10.11 12.15 -14.20
N SER A 171 10.75 13.19 -14.72
CA SER A 171 12.20 13.35 -14.63
C SER A 171 12.57 14.61 -13.84
N ARG A 172 13.62 14.51 -13.02
CA ARG A 172 14.20 15.65 -12.31
C ARG A 172 15.63 15.86 -12.79
N GLN A 173 15.96 17.08 -13.21
CA GLN A 173 17.32 17.43 -13.57
C GLN A 173 18.21 17.46 -12.32
N HIS A 174 19.41 16.89 -12.41
CA HIS A 174 20.38 16.96 -11.33
C HIS A 174 21.22 18.23 -11.47
N LEU A 175 21.26 19.05 -10.43
CA LEU A 175 21.91 20.38 -10.45
C LEU A 175 23.42 20.33 -10.78
N THR A 176 24.09 19.19 -10.58
CA THR A 176 25.54 19.02 -10.85
C THR A 176 25.88 17.98 -11.92
N LYS A 177 24.91 17.17 -12.38
CA LYS A 177 25.13 16.20 -13.47
C LYS A 177 24.13 16.54 -14.57
N LYS A 178 24.58 16.85 -15.78
CA LYS A 178 23.72 17.15 -16.95
C LYS A 178 22.85 15.96 -17.43
N LYS A 179 22.58 14.96 -16.57
CA LYS A 179 21.73 13.81 -16.85
C LYS A 179 20.50 13.85 -15.93
N PRO A 180 19.29 13.66 -16.47
CA PRO A 180 18.08 13.60 -15.66
C PRO A 180 18.05 12.31 -14.82
N PHE A 181 17.44 12.39 -13.64
CA PHE A 181 17.00 11.20 -12.91
C PHE A 181 15.52 10.97 -13.18
N PHE A 182 15.16 9.70 -13.36
CA PHE A 182 13.80 9.28 -13.64
C PHE A 182 13.14 8.74 -12.37
N TYR A 183 11.88 9.14 -12.20
CA TYR A 183 11.05 8.78 -11.07
C TYR A 183 9.70 8.29 -11.57
N LEU A 184 9.07 7.44 -10.78
CA LEU A 184 7.72 6.97 -10.97
C LEU A 184 6.94 7.22 -9.68
N SER A 185 6.00 8.16 -9.74
CA SER A 185 5.06 8.38 -8.65
C SER A 185 3.96 7.33 -8.71
N VAL A 186 3.69 6.68 -7.59
CA VAL A 186 2.64 5.67 -7.43
C VAL A 186 1.62 6.22 -6.45
N SER A 187 0.40 6.49 -6.94
CA SER A 187 -0.76 6.87 -6.11
C SER A 187 -1.73 5.71 -6.05
N LEU A 188 -2.12 5.28 -4.85
CA LEU A 188 -3.13 4.25 -4.62
C LEU A 188 -4.14 4.71 -3.58
N LYS A 189 -5.43 4.70 -3.92
CA LYS A 189 -6.52 4.95 -2.98
C LYS A 189 -7.33 3.68 -2.78
N ALA A 190 -7.63 3.39 -1.53
CA ALA A 190 -8.38 2.20 -1.16
C ALA A 190 -9.24 2.41 0.09
N TYR A 191 -10.21 1.53 0.29
CA TYR A 191 -11.05 1.49 1.49
C TYR A 191 -11.34 0.06 1.93
N LEU A 192 -11.70 -0.10 3.20
CA LEU A 192 -12.15 -1.39 3.74
C LEU A 192 -13.58 -1.68 3.28
N LYS A 193 -13.81 -2.84 2.65
CA LYS A 193 -15.15 -3.24 2.19
C LYS A 193 -16.16 -3.36 3.33
N GLN A 194 -15.71 -3.83 4.49
CA GLN A 194 -16.55 -3.97 5.70
C GLN A 194 -16.92 -2.61 6.32
N ASN A 195 -16.09 -1.58 6.13
CA ASN A 195 -16.34 -0.24 6.63
C ASN A 195 -15.81 0.83 5.66
N PRO A 196 -16.61 1.27 4.67
CA PRO A 196 -16.18 2.22 3.64
C PRO A 196 -15.80 3.62 4.15
N THR A 197 -16.07 3.92 5.43
CA THR A 197 -15.61 5.17 6.08
C THR A 197 -14.11 5.14 6.33
N VAL A 198 -13.51 3.95 6.48
CA VAL A 198 -12.08 3.76 6.63
C VAL A 198 -11.42 3.74 5.26
N LYS A 199 -10.83 4.89 4.90
CA LYS A 199 -10.14 5.12 3.63
C LYS A 199 -8.66 5.41 3.86
N LEU A 200 -7.84 5.00 2.91
CA LEU A 200 -6.42 5.33 2.86
C LEU A 200 -6.03 5.82 1.47
N HIS A 201 -5.09 6.76 1.44
CA HIS A 201 -4.38 7.17 0.25
C HIS A 201 -2.89 6.94 0.50
N TYR A 202 -2.29 6.10 -0.33
CA TYR A 202 -0.86 5.84 -0.38
C TYR A 202 -0.26 6.58 -1.57
N GLU A 203 0.83 7.30 -1.34
CA GLU A 203 1.57 7.98 -2.40
C GLU A 203 3.07 7.85 -2.12
N ASN A 204 3.84 7.42 -3.12
CA ASN A 204 5.29 7.38 -3.02
C ASN A 204 5.98 7.60 -4.37
N ASP A 205 7.17 8.18 -4.31
CA ASP A 205 8.02 8.45 -5.48
C ASP A 205 9.19 7.49 -5.55
N ILE A 206 9.21 6.67 -6.60
CA ILE A 206 10.20 5.62 -6.79
C ILE A 206 11.24 6.09 -7.79
N ARG A 207 12.51 6.15 -7.38
CA ARG A 207 13.63 6.42 -8.30
C ARG A 207 13.92 5.19 -9.16
N LEU A 208 13.84 5.35 -10.48
CA LEU A 208 14.18 4.34 -11.47
C LEU A 208 15.68 4.46 -11.80
N ARG A 209 16.50 3.52 -11.33
CA ARG A 209 17.97 3.64 -11.41
C ARG A 209 18.55 3.30 -12.77
N ASN A 210 17.92 2.37 -13.47
CA ASN A 210 18.43 1.80 -14.72
C ASN A 210 17.59 2.18 -15.94
N VAL A 211 16.61 3.07 -15.76
CA VAL A 211 15.77 3.60 -16.84
C VAL A 211 16.39 4.90 -17.32
N THR A 212 16.57 5.04 -18.63
CA THR A 212 17.24 6.19 -19.26
C THR A 212 16.31 7.04 -20.12
N THR A 213 15.09 6.56 -20.39
CA THR A 213 14.02 7.23 -21.16
C THR A 213 12.66 6.84 -20.56
N LEU A 214 11.68 7.75 -20.60
CA LEU A 214 10.30 7.53 -20.13
C LEU A 214 9.32 7.55 -21.29
#